data_AF-A0A1B9I1F3-F1
#
_entry.id   AF-A0A1B9I1F3-F1
#
_cell.length_a   1.000
_cell.length_b   1.000
_cell.length_c   1.000
_cell.angle_alpha   90.00
_cell.angle_beta   90.00
_cell.angle_gamma   90.00
#
_symmetry.space_group_name_H-M   'P 1'
#
loop_
_entity.id
_entity.type
_entity.pdbx_description
1 polymer ?
#
loop_
_entity_poly.entity_id
_entity_poly.type
_entity_poly.pdbx_seq_one_letter_code
_entity_poly.pdbx_strand_id
1 'polypeptide(L)'
;MSAPRVIAELVVTGIRVLGKATAAAGSQAVKNFKHKPEGATDTGPVGAGSSKNKITSQLNMSLDEAHLILNVKKDEPMEIIQKHYDSIFAANGPQPIKPEAHTTPQAAKKASRIPTHSHYLQSKVYRALERIKAERQAETPPPPSSTSETANSSTIVETSNPISAEATKTVKEGETVAPPPPPGST
;
A
#
# COMPACT_ATOMS: atom_id res chain seq x y z
N MET A 1 40.93 -1.02 -52.63
CA MET A 1 40.67 -0.74 -51.20
C MET A 1 40.85 -2.02 -50.41
N SER A 2 41.54 -2.00 -49.26
CA SER A 2 41.79 -3.23 -48.48
C SER A 2 40.61 -3.52 -47.54
N ALA A 3 40.07 -4.74 -47.60
CA ALA A 3 38.89 -5.17 -46.83
C ALA A 3 38.92 -4.84 -45.32
N PRO A 4 40.00 -5.12 -44.55
CA PRO A 4 40.04 -4.77 -43.13
C PRO A 4 39.89 -3.27 -42.84
N ARG A 5 40.34 -2.40 -43.74
CA ARG A 5 40.19 -0.94 -43.58
C ARG A 5 38.74 -0.50 -43.76
N VAL A 6 38.03 -1.09 -44.73
CA VAL A 6 36.60 -0.84 -44.97
C VAL A 6 35.75 -1.32 -43.80
N ILE A 7 36.06 -2.48 -43.22
CA ILE A 7 35.36 -3.02 -42.05
C ILE A 7 35.56 -2.10 -40.83
N ALA A 8 36.79 -1.67 -40.56
CA ALA A 8 37.08 -0.74 -39.47
C ALA A 8 36.35 0.60 -39.63
N GLU A 9 36.31 1.14 -40.85
CA GLU A 9 35.60 2.38 -41.19
C GLU A 9 34.08 2.25 -41.03
N LEU A 10 33.49 1.10 -41.39
CA LEU A 10 32.07 0.79 -41.17
C LEU A 10 31.73 0.74 -39.67
N VAL A 11 32.57 0.09 -38.85
CA VAL A 11 32.37 0.00 -37.39
C VAL A 11 32.48 1.37 -36.71
N VAL A 12 33.52 2.15 -37.04
CA VAL A 12 33.71 3.51 -36.49
C VAL A 12 32.56 4.43 -36.90
N THR A 13 32.05 4.30 -38.14
CA THR A 13 30.90 5.08 -38.62
C THR A 13 29.61 4.66 -37.92
N GLY A 14 29.36 3.36 -37.76
CA GLY A 14 28.20 2.82 -37.04
C GLY A 14 28.15 3.30 -35.58
N ILE A 15 29.26 3.22 -34.85
CA ILE A 15 29.36 3.70 -33.46
C ILE A 15 29.09 5.21 -33.37
N ARG A 16 29.61 6.01 -34.32
CA ARG A 16 29.37 7.46 -34.36
C ARG A 16 27.90 7.82 -34.62
N VAL A 17 27.22 7.10 -35.50
CA VAL A 17 25.80 7.33 -35.80
C VAL A 17 24.93 6.91 -34.60
N LEU A 18 25.16 5.71 -34.06
CA LEU A 18 24.41 5.18 -32.91
C LEU A 18 24.62 6.06 -31.66
N GLY A 19 25.85 6.49 -31.37
CA GLY A 19 26.15 7.36 -30.24
C GLY A 19 25.48 8.73 -30.34
N LYS A 20 25.49 9.37 -31.52
CA LYS A 20 24.82 10.66 -31.74
C LYS A 20 23.29 10.56 -31.62
N ALA A 21 22.69 9.50 -32.16
CA ALA A 21 21.24 9.27 -32.06
C ALA A 21 20.81 9.05 -30.59
N THR A 22 21.49 8.16 -29.87
CA THR A 22 21.20 7.87 -28.46
C THR A 22 21.41 9.10 -27.57
N ALA A 23 22.46 9.89 -27.79
CA ALA A 23 22.69 11.13 -27.04
C ALA A 23 21.61 12.19 -27.29
N ALA A 24 21.12 12.32 -28.52
CA ALA A 24 20.03 13.25 -28.85
C ALA A 24 18.69 12.81 -28.23
N ALA A 25 18.35 11.52 -28.32
CA ALA A 25 17.15 10.96 -27.69
C ALA A 25 17.19 11.04 -26.16
N GLY A 26 18.31 10.67 -25.54
CA GLY A 26 18.53 10.82 -24.09
C GLY A 26 18.44 12.29 -23.64
N SER A 27 18.95 13.22 -24.46
CA SER A 27 18.81 14.65 -24.20
C SER A 27 17.36 15.14 -24.27
N GLN A 28 16.51 14.54 -25.12
CA GLN A 28 15.07 14.84 -25.15
C GLN A 28 14.37 14.30 -23.90
N ALA A 29 14.69 13.09 -23.44
CA ALA A 29 14.16 12.56 -22.17
C ALA A 29 14.52 13.47 -20.98
N VAL A 30 15.79 13.89 -20.86
CA VAL A 30 16.24 14.82 -19.80
C VAL A 30 15.60 16.21 -19.93
N LYS A 31 15.34 16.69 -21.16
CA LYS A 31 14.61 17.95 -21.37
C LYS A 31 13.14 17.85 -20.97
N ASN A 32 12.46 16.76 -21.31
CA ASN A 32 11.07 16.52 -20.90
C ASN A 32 10.94 16.35 -19.37
N PHE A 33 11.95 15.81 -18.70
CA PHE A 33 12.04 15.80 -17.23
C PHE A 33 12.20 17.18 -16.60
N LYS A 34 12.86 18.12 -17.29
CA LYS A 34 13.12 19.49 -16.81
C LYS A 34 11.98 20.46 -17.17
N HIS A 35 11.38 20.30 -18.34
CA HIS A 35 10.19 21.01 -18.75
C HIS A 35 8.96 20.38 -18.09
N LYS A 36 8.65 20.80 -16.87
CA LYS A 36 7.32 20.61 -16.28
C LYS A 36 6.29 21.35 -17.17
N PRO A 37 5.34 20.66 -17.82
CA PRO A 37 4.18 21.32 -18.38
C PRO A 37 3.30 21.79 -17.22
N GLU A 38 2.85 23.05 -17.24
CA GLU A 38 1.87 23.51 -16.25
C GLU A 38 0.56 22.70 -16.43
N GLY A 39 0.22 21.90 -15.43
CA GLY A 39 -0.94 20.99 -15.45
C GLY A 39 -0.63 19.50 -15.62
N ALA A 40 0.61 19.10 -15.92
CA ALA A 40 0.96 17.66 -15.91
C ALA A 40 1.12 17.14 -14.47
N THR A 41 0.48 16.02 -14.15
CA THR A 41 0.58 15.41 -12.83
C THR A 41 1.94 14.74 -12.62
N ASP A 42 2.47 14.86 -11.40
CA ASP A 42 3.86 14.54 -11.07
C ASP A 42 4.09 13.02 -10.99
N THR A 43 4.30 12.39 -12.14
CA THR A 43 4.59 10.95 -12.30
C THR A 43 6.08 10.67 -12.48
N GLY A 44 6.96 11.63 -12.18
CA GLY A 44 8.41 11.45 -12.25
C GLY A 44 8.95 10.65 -11.05
N PRO A 45 10.08 9.92 -11.20
CA PRO A 45 10.84 9.38 -10.08
C PRO A 45 11.16 10.48 -9.05
N VAL A 46 10.60 10.30 -7.86
CA VAL A 46 10.60 11.26 -6.75
C VAL A 46 12.01 11.68 -6.33
N GLY A 47 12.32 12.98 -6.51
CA GLY A 47 13.49 13.61 -5.91
C GLY A 47 13.37 13.66 -4.39
N ALA A 48 14.44 13.30 -3.67
CA ALA A 48 14.46 13.33 -2.21
C ALA A 48 14.34 14.77 -1.69
N GLY A 49 13.31 15.08 -0.89
CA GLY A 49 13.20 16.39 -0.22
C GLY A 49 11.81 16.80 0.27
N SER A 50 10.72 16.39 -0.40
CA SER A 50 9.36 16.75 0.05
C SER A 50 8.77 15.71 1.02
N SER A 51 8.06 16.16 2.05
CA SER A 51 7.22 15.31 2.92
C SER A 51 6.22 14.48 2.11
N LYS A 52 5.68 15.06 1.03
CA LYS A 52 4.79 14.38 0.07
C LYS A 52 5.48 13.20 -0.65
N ASN A 53 6.79 13.27 -0.84
CA ASN A 53 7.58 12.21 -1.47
C ASN A 53 7.86 11.06 -0.50
N LYS A 54 7.97 11.34 0.81
CA LYS A 54 8.03 10.31 1.85
C LYS A 54 6.71 9.54 1.96
N ILE A 55 5.57 10.22 1.95
CA ILE A 55 4.24 9.57 1.96
C ILE A 55 4.07 8.70 0.69
N THR A 56 4.44 9.25 -0.47
CA THR A 56 4.35 8.57 -1.77
C THR A 56 5.26 7.33 -1.85
N SER A 57 6.48 7.38 -1.32
CA SER A 57 7.39 6.22 -1.29
C SER A 57 6.99 5.16 -0.25
N GLN A 58 6.44 5.56 0.90
CA GLN A 58 5.88 4.62 1.89
C GLN A 58 4.68 3.86 1.30
N LEU A 59 3.76 4.57 0.65
CA LEU A 59 2.47 4.01 0.24
C LEU A 59 2.48 3.42 -1.17
N ASN A 60 3.49 3.76 -1.98
CA ASN A 60 3.66 3.39 -3.39
C ASN A 60 2.43 3.78 -4.22
N MET A 61 2.00 5.03 -4.02
CA MET A 61 0.81 5.63 -4.65
C MET A 61 0.92 7.15 -4.65
N SER A 62 0.67 7.78 -5.80
CA SER A 62 0.61 9.24 -5.90
C SER A 62 -0.72 9.79 -5.37
N LEU A 63 -0.77 11.09 -5.03
CA LEU A 63 -2.03 11.72 -4.64
C LEU A 63 -3.05 11.69 -5.77
N ASP A 64 -2.62 11.86 -7.02
CA ASP A 64 -3.49 11.85 -8.20
C ASP A 64 -4.09 10.46 -8.46
N GLU A 65 -3.27 9.40 -8.31
CA GLU A 65 -3.71 8.01 -8.38
C GLU A 65 -4.76 7.69 -7.30
N ALA A 66 -4.60 8.21 -6.08
CA ALA A 66 -5.56 7.99 -5.01
C ALA A 66 -6.95 8.60 -5.31
N HIS A 67 -7.00 9.80 -5.89
CA HIS A 67 -8.25 10.43 -6.32
C HIS A 67 -8.91 9.68 -7.47
N LEU A 68 -8.10 9.18 -8.43
CA LEU A 68 -8.58 8.37 -9.54
C LEU A 68 -9.13 7.00 -9.09
N ILE A 69 -8.45 6.31 -8.16
CA ILE A 69 -8.89 5.02 -7.61
C ILE A 69 -10.24 5.13 -6.89
N LEU A 70 -10.46 6.22 -6.15
CA LEU A 70 -11.71 6.46 -5.43
C LEU A 70 -12.77 7.19 -6.29
N ASN A 71 -12.44 7.58 -7.52
CA ASN A 71 -13.30 8.35 -8.42
C ASN A 71 -13.85 9.65 -7.79
N VAL A 72 -12.97 10.39 -7.11
CA VAL A 72 -13.29 11.67 -6.43
C VAL A 72 -12.45 12.82 -6.97
N LYS A 73 -12.97 14.05 -6.89
CA LYS A 73 -12.19 15.26 -7.24
C LYS A 73 -11.31 15.67 -6.06
N LYS A 74 -10.30 16.50 -6.34
CA LYS A 74 -9.28 16.93 -5.37
C LYS A 74 -9.84 17.77 -4.21
N ASP A 75 -10.97 18.45 -4.46
CA ASP A 75 -11.61 19.36 -3.52
C ASP A 75 -12.79 18.71 -2.75
N GLU A 76 -13.06 17.41 -2.95
CA GLU A 76 -14.18 16.74 -2.29
C GLU A 76 -13.96 16.62 -0.77
N PRO A 77 -15.02 16.77 0.05
CA PRO A 77 -14.93 16.65 1.50
C PRO A 77 -14.76 15.18 1.93
N MET A 78 -14.12 14.96 3.07
CA MET A 78 -13.66 13.62 3.51
C MET A 78 -14.80 12.60 3.63
N GLU A 79 -16.01 13.06 3.95
CA GLU A 79 -17.23 12.27 4.08
C GLU A 79 -17.67 11.67 2.74
N ILE A 80 -17.44 12.37 1.62
CA ILE A 80 -17.72 11.88 0.27
C ILE A 80 -16.66 10.86 -0.14
N ILE A 81 -15.39 11.12 0.21
CA ILE A 81 -14.27 10.21 -0.06
C ILE A 81 -14.45 8.89 0.70
N GLN A 82 -14.88 8.93 1.97
CA GLN A 82 -15.17 7.75 2.77
C GLN A 82 -16.31 6.92 2.16
N LYS A 83 -17.41 7.55 1.70
CA LYS A 83 -18.52 6.86 1.02
C LYS A 83 -18.08 6.15 -0.27
N HIS A 84 -17.23 6.79 -1.08
CA HIS A 84 -16.68 6.17 -2.28
C HIS A 84 -15.76 5.00 -1.93
N TYR A 85 -14.89 5.16 -0.92
CA TYR A 85 -14.08 4.07 -0.39
C TYR A 85 -14.95 2.89 0.07
N ASP A 86 -15.97 3.11 0.91
CA ASP A 86 -16.81 2.03 1.44
C ASP A 86 -17.52 1.27 0.31
N SER A 87 -18.04 2.00 -0.69
CA SER A 87 -18.69 1.43 -1.87
C SER A 87 -17.74 0.58 -2.72
N ILE A 88 -16.57 1.12 -3.08
CA ILE A 88 -15.58 0.45 -3.93
C ILE A 88 -14.93 -0.72 -3.17
N PHE A 89 -14.66 -0.57 -1.87
CA PHE A 89 -14.08 -1.63 -1.03
C PHE A 89 -15.04 -2.80 -0.85
N ALA A 90 -16.33 -2.54 -0.62
CA ALA A 90 -17.35 -3.59 -0.54
C ALA A 90 -17.55 -4.30 -1.89
N ALA A 91 -17.60 -3.56 -3.00
CA ALA A 91 -17.76 -4.14 -4.34
C ALA A 91 -16.60 -5.09 -4.72
N ASN A 92 -15.37 -4.76 -4.30
CA ASN A 92 -14.16 -5.56 -4.56
C ASN A 92 -13.84 -6.58 -3.45
N GLY A 93 -14.69 -6.67 -2.42
CA GLY A 93 -14.49 -7.56 -1.27
C GLY A 93 -14.80 -9.03 -1.54
N PRO A 94 -14.51 -9.93 -0.56
CA PRO A 94 -14.92 -11.33 -0.61
C PRO A 94 -16.44 -11.42 -0.77
N GLN A 95 -16.90 -11.75 -1.98
CA GLN A 95 -18.32 -11.95 -2.24
C GLN A 95 -18.78 -13.19 -1.44
N PRO A 96 -19.87 -13.08 -0.65
CA PRO A 96 -20.34 -14.21 0.16
C PRO A 96 -20.72 -15.36 -0.77
N ILE A 97 -20.10 -16.53 -0.53
CA ILE A 97 -20.44 -17.76 -1.23
C ILE A 97 -21.87 -18.12 -0.84
N LYS A 98 -22.85 -17.83 -1.71
CA LYS A 98 -24.22 -18.27 -1.50
C LYS A 98 -24.24 -19.79 -1.73
N PRO A 99 -24.60 -20.61 -0.72
CA PRO A 99 -24.71 -22.05 -0.94
C PRO A 99 -25.77 -22.33 -2.00
N GLU A 100 -25.40 -23.22 -2.92
CA GLU A 100 -26.11 -23.56 -4.16
C GLU A 100 -27.64 -23.71 -4.00
N ALA A 101 -28.41 -22.87 -4.70
CA ALA A 101 -29.83 -23.14 -4.96
C ALA A 101 -29.93 -23.95 -6.26
N HIS A 102 -30.14 -25.27 -6.13
CA HIS A 102 -30.15 -26.21 -7.26
C HIS A 102 -31.19 -25.87 -8.33
N THR A 103 -30.74 -25.60 -9.56
CA THR A 103 -31.43 -25.75 -10.87
C THR A 103 -30.36 -25.51 -11.97
N THR A 104 -30.32 -26.14 -13.15
CA THR A 104 -30.98 -27.33 -13.74
C THR A 104 -29.97 -27.89 -14.77
N PRO A 105 -29.83 -29.21 -15.01
CA PRO A 105 -28.64 -29.80 -15.65
C PRO A 105 -28.49 -29.60 -17.18
N GLN A 106 -28.85 -28.43 -17.72
CA GLN A 106 -28.77 -28.14 -19.17
C GLN A 106 -28.17 -26.76 -19.50
N ALA A 107 -27.09 -26.38 -18.80
CA ALA A 107 -26.23 -25.25 -19.16
C ALA A 107 -24.74 -25.49 -18.85
N ALA A 108 -24.26 -26.73 -18.99
CA ALA A 108 -22.91 -27.19 -18.60
C ALA A 108 -21.74 -26.64 -19.47
N LYS A 109 -21.83 -25.40 -19.97
CA LYS A 109 -20.76 -24.65 -20.65
C LYS A 109 -20.84 -23.15 -20.38
N LYS A 110 -20.65 -22.71 -19.13
CA LYS A 110 -20.14 -21.35 -18.79
C LYS A 110 -19.73 -21.21 -17.31
N ALA A 111 -18.42 -21.06 -17.11
CA ALA A 111 -17.74 -20.53 -15.92
C ALA A 111 -18.16 -21.05 -14.53
N SER A 112 -17.30 -21.89 -13.95
CA SER A 112 -17.13 -21.93 -12.49
C SER A 112 -16.75 -20.52 -12.01
N ARG A 113 -17.69 -19.82 -11.38
CA ARG A 113 -17.45 -18.51 -10.78
C ARG A 113 -16.92 -18.70 -9.37
N ILE A 114 -15.63 -19.05 -9.27
CA ILE A 114 -14.87 -18.79 -8.05
C ILE A 114 -15.09 -17.30 -7.72
N PRO A 115 -15.54 -16.93 -6.51
CA PRO A 115 -15.67 -15.53 -6.11
C PRO A 115 -14.28 -14.93 -5.88
N THR A 116 -13.60 -14.62 -6.98
CA THR A 116 -12.25 -14.07 -7.01
C THR A 116 -12.27 -12.59 -6.65
N HIS A 117 -12.51 -12.30 -5.37
CA HIS A 117 -12.10 -11.04 -4.78
C HIS A 117 -10.59 -10.86 -4.95
N SER A 118 -10.16 -9.61 -5.17
CA SER A 118 -8.75 -9.30 -5.36
C SER A 118 -8.23 -8.53 -4.17
N HIS A 119 -7.47 -9.22 -3.31
CA HIS A 119 -6.77 -8.61 -2.18
C HIS A 119 -5.86 -7.45 -2.66
N TYR A 120 -5.31 -7.52 -3.88
CA TYR A 120 -4.54 -6.42 -4.46
C TYR A 120 -5.41 -5.17 -4.71
N LEU A 121 -6.62 -5.33 -5.27
CA LEU A 121 -7.54 -4.20 -5.48
C LEU A 121 -8.00 -3.62 -4.14
N GLN A 122 -8.37 -4.45 -3.17
CA GLN A 122 -8.71 -3.98 -1.82
C GLN A 122 -7.53 -3.24 -1.17
N SER A 123 -6.30 -3.76 -1.32
CA SER A 123 -5.09 -3.10 -0.82
C SER A 123 -4.84 -1.75 -1.51
N LYS A 124 -5.09 -1.63 -2.82
CA LYS A 124 -4.99 -0.34 -3.54
C LYS A 124 -6.07 0.65 -3.07
N VAL A 125 -7.31 0.22 -2.91
CA VAL A 125 -8.42 1.09 -2.44
C VAL A 125 -8.17 1.58 -1.01
N TYR A 126 -7.67 0.72 -0.11
CA TYR A 126 -7.24 1.10 1.23
C TYR A 126 -6.07 2.10 1.22
N ARG A 127 -5.02 1.83 0.42
CA ARG A 127 -3.89 2.75 0.25
C ARG A 127 -4.31 4.12 -0.31
N ALA A 128 -5.33 4.18 -1.17
CA ALA A 128 -5.85 5.44 -1.69
C ALA A 128 -6.48 6.31 -0.59
N LEU A 129 -7.29 5.70 0.28
CA LEU A 129 -7.88 6.38 1.43
C LEU A 129 -6.78 6.93 2.37
N GLU A 130 -5.81 6.09 2.72
CA GLU A 130 -4.69 6.49 3.59
C GLU A 130 -3.81 7.57 2.95
N ARG A 131 -3.63 7.56 1.61
CA ARG A 131 -2.87 8.59 0.89
C ARG A 131 -3.50 9.97 1.02
N ILE A 132 -4.83 10.05 0.95
CA ILE A 132 -5.59 11.30 1.03
C ILE A 132 -5.65 11.80 2.48
N LYS A 133 -5.88 10.90 3.45
CA LYS A 133 -5.81 11.24 4.89
C LYS A 133 -4.44 11.81 5.26
N ALA A 134 -3.36 11.18 4.82
CA ALA A 134 -1.99 11.64 5.09
C ALA A 134 -1.68 13.01 4.47
N GLU A 135 -2.27 13.37 3.33
CA GLU A 135 -2.13 14.73 2.77
C GLU A 135 -2.86 15.77 3.63
N ARG A 136 -4.14 15.52 3.98
CA ARG A 136 -4.96 16.41 4.82
C ARG A 136 -4.35 16.63 6.21
N GLN A 137 -3.73 15.59 6.78
CA GLN A 137 -2.99 15.68 8.04
C GLN A 137 -1.69 16.48 7.92
N ALA A 138 -1.01 16.43 6.76
CA ALA A 138 0.19 17.23 6.50
C ALA A 138 -0.11 18.69 6.11
N GLU A 139 -1.34 18.99 5.69
CA GLU A 139 -1.83 20.33 5.36
C GLU A 139 -2.36 21.08 6.59
N THR A 140 -2.91 20.37 7.57
CA THR A 140 -3.26 20.97 8.87
C THR A 140 -1.98 21.32 9.65
N PRO A 141 -1.71 22.59 10.00
CA PRO A 141 -0.53 22.93 10.79
C PRO A 141 -0.61 22.29 12.19
N PRO A 142 0.51 21.78 12.74
CA PRO A 142 0.48 21.06 14.00
C PRO A 142 0.14 22.00 15.18
N PRO A 143 -0.74 21.59 16.12
CA PRO A 143 -0.84 22.24 17.42
C PRO A 143 0.49 22.08 18.18
N PRO A 144 0.83 22.99 19.11
CA PRO A 144 2.09 22.94 19.84
C PRO A 144 2.24 21.64 20.64
N SER A 145 3.39 21.00 20.46
CA SER A 145 3.69 19.64 20.90
C SER A 145 3.55 19.44 22.42
N SER A 146 2.78 18.43 22.83
CA SER A 146 2.92 17.83 24.16
C SER A 146 4.11 16.88 24.18
N THR A 147 5.06 17.15 25.07
CA THR A 147 6.33 16.43 25.26
C THR A 147 6.17 14.91 25.36
N SER A 148 6.93 14.18 24.55
CA SER A 148 7.22 12.75 24.78
C SER A 148 8.70 12.61 25.13
N GLU A 149 9.00 12.47 26.41
CA GLU A 149 10.37 12.28 26.90
C GLU A 149 10.94 10.95 26.41
N THR A 150 12.22 10.95 26.00
CA THR A 150 13.01 9.73 25.80
C THR A 150 14.35 9.95 26.48
N ALA A 151 14.54 9.29 27.62
CA ALA A 151 15.79 9.30 28.37
C ALA A 151 16.12 7.87 28.84
N ASN A 152 16.88 7.17 27.99
CA ASN A 152 17.86 6.13 28.28
C ASN A 152 17.80 5.36 29.61
N SER A 153 17.78 4.03 29.50
CA SER A 153 18.89 3.23 30.02
C SER A 153 19.00 1.89 29.29
N SER A 154 20.08 1.71 28.53
CA SER A 154 20.60 0.39 28.17
C SER A 154 21.34 -0.19 29.38
N THR A 155 21.50 -1.53 29.45
CA THR A 155 22.79 -2.28 29.46
C THR A 155 22.55 -3.70 29.99
N ILE A 156 23.45 -4.61 29.58
CA ILE A 156 23.74 -5.97 30.13
C ILE A 156 22.96 -7.15 29.52
N VAL A 157 23.74 -7.91 28.75
CA VAL A 157 23.55 -9.26 28.23
C VAL A 157 23.76 -10.27 29.36
N GLU A 158 22.94 -11.33 29.48
CA GLU A 158 23.51 -12.66 29.78
C GLU A 158 22.65 -13.82 29.27
N THR A 159 23.34 -14.86 28.81
CA THR A 159 22.78 -16.11 28.27
C THR A 159 22.86 -17.20 29.31
N SER A 160 21.74 -17.78 29.76
CA SER A 160 21.73 -19.17 30.24
C SER A 160 20.32 -19.78 30.31
N ASN A 161 20.18 -20.95 29.69
CA ASN A 161 19.17 -21.96 30.01
C ASN A 161 19.81 -22.85 31.11
N PRO A 162 19.06 -23.44 32.06
CA PRO A 162 18.52 -24.77 31.77
C PRO A 162 17.16 -25.14 32.41
N ILE A 163 16.38 -25.85 31.60
CA ILE A 163 15.60 -27.09 31.87
C ILE A 163 15.61 -27.66 33.32
N SER A 164 14.41 -28.14 33.73
CA SER A 164 14.05 -29.12 34.78
C SER A 164 13.40 -28.62 36.07
N ALA A 165 12.07 -28.78 36.15
CA ALA A 165 11.36 -29.21 37.37
C ALA A 165 9.98 -29.81 37.00
N GLU A 166 9.89 -31.14 37.06
CA GLU A 166 8.67 -31.93 36.88
C GLU A 166 7.90 -32.03 38.21
N ALA A 167 6.59 -31.75 38.22
CA ALA A 167 5.72 -32.03 39.37
C ALA A 167 4.21 -32.03 39.02
N THR A 168 3.69 -33.14 38.49
CA THR A 168 2.25 -33.41 38.42
C THR A 168 1.75 -34.13 39.69
N LYS A 169 0.78 -33.56 40.44
CA LYS A 169 -0.07 -34.36 41.35
C LYS A 169 -1.44 -33.75 41.72
N THR A 170 -2.46 -34.19 40.97
CA THR A 170 -3.72 -34.79 41.47
C THR A 170 -4.59 -34.12 42.55
N VAL A 171 -5.70 -33.52 42.09
CA VAL A 171 -7.13 -33.72 42.51
C VAL A 171 -7.50 -33.73 44.01
N LYS A 172 -8.42 -32.83 44.40
CA LYS A 172 -9.70 -33.23 45.04
C LYS A 172 -10.83 -32.23 44.86
N GLU A 173 -12.06 -32.76 44.88
CA GLU A 173 -13.32 -32.07 44.55
C GLU A 173 -13.96 -31.37 45.76
N GLY A 174 -14.76 -30.34 45.47
CA GLY A 174 -16.09 -30.15 46.07
C GLY A 174 -16.19 -29.61 47.50
N GLU A 175 -16.53 -28.32 47.63
CA GLU A 175 -17.53 -27.90 48.62
C GLU A 175 -18.39 -26.73 48.07
N THR A 176 -19.66 -26.71 48.46
CA THR A 176 -20.70 -25.86 47.87
C THR A 176 -20.82 -24.50 48.55
N VAL A 177 -20.89 -23.40 47.78
CA VAL A 177 -21.25 -22.06 48.29
C VAL A 177 -22.48 -21.54 47.55
N ALA A 178 -23.54 -21.25 48.31
CA ALA A 178 -24.82 -20.76 47.80
C ALA A 178 -24.77 -19.25 47.44
N PRO A 179 -25.66 -18.76 46.54
CA PRO A 179 -25.62 -17.38 46.07
C PRO A 179 -26.21 -16.36 47.08
N PRO A 180 -25.68 -15.13 47.16
CA PRO A 180 -26.29 -14.04 47.92
C PRO A 180 -27.51 -13.41 47.21
N PRO A 181 -28.43 -12.76 47.95
CA PRO A 181 -29.74 -12.29 47.46
C PRO A 181 -29.69 -11.02 46.58
N PRO A 182 -30.76 -10.74 45.80
CA PRO A 182 -30.79 -9.65 44.82
C PRO A 182 -30.91 -8.24 45.44
N PRO A 183 -30.44 -7.18 44.74
CA PRO A 183 -30.50 -5.81 45.22
C PRO A 183 -31.91 -5.23 45.17
N GLY A 184 -32.29 -4.52 46.24
CA GLY A 184 -33.54 -3.75 46.30
C GLY A 184 -33.51 -2.54 45.36
N SER A 185 -34.62 -2.30 44.67
CA SER A 185 -34.86 -1.06 43.92
C SER A 185 -35.62 -0.06 44.79
N THR A 186 -35.23 1.21 44.73
CA THR A 186 -36.02 2.38 45.16
C THR A 186 -36.96 2.82 44.05
#